data_AF-A0A6C2CCG4-F1
#
_entry.id   AF-A0A6C2CCG4-F1
#
_cell.length_a   1.000
_cell.length_b   1.000
_cell.length_c   1.000
_cell.angle_alpha   90.00
_cell.angle_beta   90.00
_cell.angle_gamma   90.00
#
_symmetry.space_group_name_H-M   'P 1'
#
loop_
_entity.id
_entity.type
_entity.pdbx_description
1 polymer ?
#
loop_
_entity_poly.entity_id
_entity_poly.type
_entity_poly.pdbx_seq_one_letter_code
_entity_poly.pdbx_strand_id
1 'polypeptide(L)' 'MVAVTIDRRYLSRVGRLIGKIFEAKKIAGINETKVADYLGISMTTWNNVKNGTAGTDTAERVLNGAEKYVDGILNQ' A
#
# COMPACT_ATOMS: atom_id res chain seq x y z
N MET A 1 -16.18 -12.85 6.35
CA MET A 1 -15.07 -11.99 5.87
C MET A 1 -13.93 -12.93 5.50
N VAL A 2 -13.54 -13.02 4.21
CA VAL A 2 -12.43 -13.87 3.77
C VAL A 2 -11.17 -13.01 3.79
N ALA A 3 -10.24 -13.32 4.68
CA ALA A 3 -8.93 -12.66 4.69
C ALA A 3 -8.16 -13.01 3.42
N VAL A 4 -7.28 -12.11 2.97
CA VAL A 4 -6.34 -12.41 1.89
C VAL A 4 -5.54 -13.65 2.25
N THR A 5 -5.43 -14.61 1.33
CA THR A 5 -4.41 -15.64 1.44
C THR A 5 -3.05 -14.96 1.28
N ILE A 6 -2.31 -14.82 2.38
CA ILE A 6 -0.95 -14.30 2.36
C ILE A 6 -0.06 -15.33 1.67
N ASP A 7 0.04 -15.19 0.35
CA ASP A 7 0.97 -15.96 -0.45
C ASP A 7 2.26 -15.16 -0.72
N ARG A 8 3.26 -15.85 -1.30
CA ARG A 8 4.54 -15.20 -1.65
C ARG A 8 4.35 -14.01 -2.60
N ARG A 9 3.32 -14.02 -3.46
CA ARG A 9 3.07 -12.95 -4.43
C ARG A 9 2.55 -11.70 -3.72
N TYR A 10 1.64 -11.87 -2.77
CA TYR A 10 1.10 -10.80 -1.93
C TYR A 10 2.20 -10.12 -1.12
N LEU A 11 3.01 -10.90 -0.39
CA LEU A 11 4.14 -10.38 0.39
C LEU A 11 5.16 -9.66 -0.50
N SER A 12 5.49 -10.23 -1.66
CA SER A 12 6.40 -9.59 -2.62
C SER A 12 5.84 -8.26 -3.14
N ARG A 13 4.52 -8.18 -3.36
CA ARG A 13 3.84 -6.97 -3.81
C ARG A 13 3.89 -5.88 -2.74
N VAL A 14 3.48 -6.21 -1.51
CA VAL A 14 3.55 -5.28 -0.37
C VAL A 14 4.98 -4.79 -0.16
N GLY A 15 5.97 -5.70 -0.15
CA GLY A 15 7.38 -5.34 0.03
C GLY A 15 7.88 -4.35 -1.03
N ARG A 16 7.58 -4.60 -2.31
CA ARG A 16 7.92 -3.66 -3.39
C ARG A 16 7.26 -2.29 -3.21
N LEU A 17 5.97 -2.26 -2.87
CA LEU A 17 5.25 -1.00 -2.65
C LEU A 17 5.86 -0.21 -1.48
N ILE A 18 6.21 -0.85 -0.37
CA ILE A 18 6.88 -0.19 0.76
C ILE A 18 8.25 0.35 0.35
N GLY A 19 9.02 -0.39 -0.44
CA GLY A 19 10.27 0.09 -1.03
C GLY A 19 10.07 1.38 -1.84
N LYS A 20 9.08 1.39 -2.74
CA LYS A 20 8.72 2.57 -3.53
C LYS A 20 8.26 3.75 -2.67
N ILE A 21 7.48 3.51 -1.62
CA ILE A 21 7.08 4.57 -0.67
C ILE A 21 8.31 5.17 0.02
N PHE A 22 9.27 4.34 0.40
CA PHE A 22 10.53 4.80 1.00
C PHE A 22 11.36 5.66 0.03
N GLU A 23 11.40 5.31 -1.25
CA GLU A 23 12.03 6.12 -2.30
C GLU A 23 11.28 7.45 -2.49
N ALA A 24 9.95 7.40 -2.62
CA ALA A 24 9.10 8.58 -2.76
C ALA A 24 9.20 9.52 -1.53
N LYS A 25 9.50 8.98 -0.35
CA LYS A 25 9.80 9.76 0.85
C LYS A 25 11.02 10.65 0.67
N LYS A 26 12.08 10.13 0.04
CA LYS A 26 13.31 10.88 -0.19
C LYS A 26 13.13 11.99 -1.22
N ILE A 27 12.31 11.76 -2.23
CA ILE A 27 12.12 12.67 -3.37
C ILE A 27 11.07 13.74 -3.06
N ALA A 28 9.91 13.33 -2.52
CA ALA A 28 8.71 14.17 -2.41
C ALA A 28 8.15 14.24 -0.97
N GLY A 29 8.85 13.69 0.02
CA GLY A 29 8.39 13.70 1.42
C GLY A 29 7.09 12.91 1.63
N ILE A 30 6.83 11.89 0.80
CA ILE A 30 5.68 11.00 0.90
C ILE A 30 5.99 9.81 1.81
N ASN A 31 5.09 9.50 2.75
CA ASN A 31 5.24 8.36 3.65
C ASN A 31 3.95 7.53 3.66
N GLU A 32 3.96 6.40 4.36
CA GLU A 32 2.78 5.52 4.45
C GLU A 32 1.53 6.24 4.96
N THR A 33 1.68 7.19 5.90
CA THR A 33 0.56 8.02 6.38
C THR A 33 -0.05 8.84 5.26
N LYS A 34 0.77 9.54 4.46
CA LYS A 34 0.27 10.32 3.30
C LYS A 34 -0.38 9.43 2.24
N VAL A 35 0.12 8.20 2.05
CA VAL A 35 -0.53 7.23 1.16
C VAL A 35 -1.90 6.83 1.71
N ALA A 36 -2.01 6.54 3.00
CA ALA A 36 -3.28 6.22 3.64
C ALA A 36 -4.28 7.40 3.57
N ASP A 37 -3.81 8.62 3.84
CA ASP A 37 -4.60 9.85 3.74
C ASP A 37 -5.10 10.08 2.31
N TYR A 38 -4.23 9.91 1.30
CA TYR A 38 -4.60 10.01 -0.11
C TYR A 38 -5.70 9.02 -0.50
N LEU A 39 -5.64 7.80 0.05
CA LEU A 39 -6.63 6.75 -0.21
C LEU A 39 -7.91 6.89 0.63
N GLY A 40 -7.98 7.88 1.53
CA GLY A 40 -9.10 8.07 2.44
C GLY A 40 -9.31 6.89 3.39
N ILE A 41 -8.23 6.20 3.80
CA ILE A 41 -8.27 5.05 4.70
C ILE A 41 -7.54 5.34 6.01
N SER A 42 -7.94 4.67 7.08
CA SER A 42 -7.20 4.74 8.34
C SER A 42 -5.85 4.00 8.24
N MET A 43 -4.88 4.42 9.06
CA MET A 43 -3.63 3.66 9.20
C MET A 43 -3.85 2.24 9.72
N THR A 44 -4.92 1.99 10.47
CA THR A 44 -5.34 0.63 10.85
C THR A 44 -5.68 -0.21 9.63
N THR A 45 -6.47 0.35 8.70
CA THR A 45 -6.80 -0.32 7.43
C THR A 45 -5.54 -0.59 6.62
N TRP A 46 -4.64 0.39 6.50
CA TRP A 46 -3.36 0.22 5.83
C TRP A 46 -2.51 -0.90 6.45
N ASN A 47 -2.39 -0.93 7.77
CA ASN A 47 -1.66 -1.97 8.49
C ASN A 47 -2.30 -3.36 8.31
N ASN A 48 -3.63 -3.45 8.31
CA ASN A 48 -4.33 -4.70 8.02
C ASN A 48 -4.05 -5.21 6.61
N VAL A 49 -3.94 -4.31 5.63
CA VAL A 49 -3.53 -4.67 4.26
C VAL A 49 -2.09 -5.16 4.27
N LYS A 50 -1.13 -4.42 4.83
CA LYS A 50 0.28 -4.86 4.89
C LYS A 50 0.45 -6.23 5.55
N ASN A 51 -0.31 -6.48 6.62
CA ASN A 51 -0.26 -7.72 7.39
C ASN A 51 -1.15 -8.82 6.81
N GLY A 52 -1.86 -8.55 5.70
CA GLY A 52 -2.75 -9.50 5.03
C GLY A 52 -3.98 -9.93 5.83
N THR A 53 -4.36 -9.17 6.86
CA THR A 53 -5.56 -9.41 7.67
C THR A 53 -6.80 -8.68 7.15
N ALA A 54 -6.62 -7.80 6.16
CA ALA A 54 -7.73 -7.20 5.42
C ALA A 54 -8.43 -8.25 4.52
N GLY A 55 -9.72 -8.03 4.26
CA GLY A 55 -10.44 -8.81 3.24
C GLY A 55 -9.90 -8.54 1.84
N THR A 56 -10.01 -9.54 0.95
CA THR A 56 -9.43 -9.51 -0.41
C THR A 56 -9.76 -8.24 -1.19
N ASP A 57 -11.03 -7.87 -1.32
CA ASP A 57 -11.44 -6.68 -2.07
C ASP A 57 -10.84 -5.39 -1.51
N THR A 58 -10.78 -5.29 -0.17
CA THR A 58 -10.16 -4.15 0.50
C THR A 58 -8.66 -4.09 0.23
N ALA A 59 -7.96 -5.23 0.33
CA ALA A 59 -6.54 -5.29 0.09
C ALA A 59 -6.19 -4.96 -1.36
N GLU A 60 -6.91 -5.50 -2.33
CA GLU A 60 -6.68 -5.21 -3.75
C GLU A 60 -6.92 -3.74 -4.07
N ARG A 61 -8.04 -3.17 -3.60
CA ARG A 61 -8.35 -1.75 -3.80
C ARG A 61 -7.27 -0.85 -3.22
N VAL A 62 -6.82 -1.13 -2.00
CA VAL A 62 -5.80 -0.33 -1.31
C VAL A 62 -4.44 -0.45 -2.00
N LEU A 63 -4.00 -1.67 -2.34
CA LEU A 63 -2.71 -1.87 -3.00
C LEU A 63 -2.70 -1.26 -4.41
N ASN A 64 -3.77 -1.44 -5.20
CA ASN A 64 -3.88 -0.82 -6.54
C ASN A 64 -3.82 0.71 -6.45
N GLY A 65 -4.56 1.30 -5.51
CA GLY A 65 -4.57 2.75 -5.32
C GLY A 65 -3.22 3.30 -4.86
N ALA A 66 -2.59 2.63 -3.90
CA ALA A 66 -1.28 3.01 -3.38
C ALA A 66 -0.19 2.91 -4.45
N GLU A 67 -0.17 1.82 -5.22
CA GLU A 67 0.76 1.65 -6.34
C GLU A 67 0.61 2.76 -7.37
N LYS A 68 -0.63 3.06 -7.80
CA LYS A 68 -0.89 4.14 -8.76
C LYS A 68 -0.41 5.50 -8.25
N TYR A 69 -0.67 5.80 -6.98
CA TYR A 69 -0.28 7.07 -6.37
C TYR A 69 1.25 7.21 -6.29
N VAL A 70 1.93 6.19 -5.74
CA VAL A 70 3.38 6.21 -5.54
C VAL A 70 4.12 6.19 -6.88
N ASP A 71 3.66 5.39 -7.85
CA ASP A 71 4.23 5.36 -9.20
C ASP A 71 4.02 6.70 -9.92
N GLY A 72 2.88 7.37 -9.68
CA GLY A 72 2.65 8.72 -10.19
C GLY A 72 3.60 9.78 -9.62
N ILE A 73 4.19 9.55 -8.44
CA ILE A 73 5.19 10.44 -7.83
C ILE A 73 6.59 10.11 -8.34
N LEU A 74 6.94 8.83 -8.45
CA LEU A 74 8.29 8.39 -8.84
C LEU A 74 8.59 8.59 -10.33
N ASN A 75 7.56 8.68 -11.17
CA ASN A 75 7.70 8.90 -12.60
C ASN A 75 7.55 10.39 -13.02
N GLN A 76 7.53 11.33 -12.06
CA GLN A 76 7.61 12.77 -12.31
C GLN A 76 9.06 13.24 -12.27
#